data_AF-A0A6A6ZEX8-F1
#
_entry.id   AF-A0A6A6ZEX8-F1
#
_cell.length_a   1.000
_cell.length_b   1.000
_cell.length_c   1.000
_cell.angle_alpha   90.00
_cell.angle_beta   90.00
_cell.angle_gamma   90.00
#
_symmetry.space_group_name_H-M   'P 1'
#
loop_
_entity.id
_entity.type
_entity.pdbx_description
1 polymer ?
#
loop_
_entity_poly.entity_id
_entity_poly.type
_entity_poly.pdbx_seq_one_letter_code
_entity_poly.pdbx_strand_id
1 'polypeptide(L)'
;MDEARCLPYAPLPLLQEAESAAKGIIYCRSKALCDKIAGVLGCLVYYADMEGSREEVLDRWQQLGGPIVSTSALGVGVDIPHVRFTLHVERP
;
A
#
# COMPACT_ATOMS: atom_id res chain seq x y z
N MET A 1 -27.37 -17.69 25.41
CA MET A 1 -27.68 -17.75 23.97
C MET A 1 -26.75 -16.73 23.33
N ASP A 2 -25.72 -17.28 22.70
CA ASP A 2 -24.43 -16.73 22.26
C ASP A 2 -24.18 -15.21 22.19
N GLU A 3 -23.37 -14.73 23.14
CA GLU A 3 -22.45 -13.61 22.92
C GLU A 3 -21.32 -14.07 21.99
N ALA A 4 -21.54 -13.96 20.68
CA ALA A 4 -20.47 -14.02 19.69
C ALA A 4 -19.55 -12.82 19.92
N ARG A 5 -18.57 -13.05 20.79
CA ARG A 5 -17.42 -12.22 21.12
C ARG A 5 -16.98 -11.42 19.89
N CYS A 6 -17.09 -10.11 20.01
CA CYS A 6 -16.26 -9.15 19.30
C CYS A 6 -14.80 -9.59 19.48
N LEU A 7 -14.26 -10.36 18.54
CA LEU A 7 -12.83 -10.58 18.48
C LEU A 7 -12.23 -9.22 18.10
N PRO A 8 -11.36 -8.61 18.93
CA PRO A 8 -10.58 -7.48 18.46
C PRO A 8 -9.83 -8.00 17.24
N TYR A 9 -9.93 -7.28 16.12
CA TYR A 9 -9.18 -7.58 14.92
C TYR A 9 -7.70 -7.52 15.29
N ALA A 10 -7.14 -8.67 15.69
CA ALA A 10 -5.73 -8.77 15.99
C ALA A 10 -5.02 -8.36 14.70
N PRO A 11 -4.11 -7.38 14.74
CA PRO A 11 -3.34 -7.06 13.55
C PRO A 11 -2.74 -8.37 13.05
N LEU A 12 -2.95 -8.66 11.77
CA LEU A 12 -2.35 -9.82 11.13
C LEU A 12 -0.87 -9.86 11.56
N PRO A 13 -0.37 -10.95 12.17
CA PRO A 13 1.00 -11.01 12.71
C PRO A 13 2.09 -10.76 11.66
N LEU A 14 1.74 -10.60 10.39
CA LEU A 14 2.62 -10.18 9.31
C LEU A 14 2.99 -8.68 9.32
N LEU A 15 2.24 -7.83 10.03
CA LEU A 15 2.46 -6.36 10.04
C LEU A 15 2.96 -5.83 11.39
N GLN A 16 3.12 -6.70 12.40
CA GLN A 16 3.40 -6.27 13.77
C GLN A 16 4.85 -5.75 13.98
N GLU A 17 5.72 -5.97 13.00
CA GLU A 17 7.05 -5.35 12.90
C GLU A 17 7.28 -4.72 11.51
N ALA A 18 6.25 -4.08 10.94
CA ALA A 18 6.57 -3.05 9.96
C ALA A 18 7.22 -1.92 10.76
N GLU A 19 8.55 -1.83 10.76
CA GLU A 19 9.25 -0.58 11.08
C GLU A 19 8.43 0.54 10.43
N SER A 20 8.14 1.62 11.15
CA SER A 20 7.20 2.65 10.70
C SER A 20 7.55 3.28 9.33
N ALA A 21 8.71 2.95 8.75
CA ALA A 21 9.20 3.33 7.43
C ALA A 21 9.40 2.17 6.44
N ALA A 22 9.07 0.92 6.79
CA ALA A 22 9.23 -0.23 5.90
C ALA A 22 8.40 -0.03 4.62
N LYS A 23 9.07 -0.06 3.46
CA LYS A 23 8.43 0.12 2.15
C LYS A 23 7.49 -1.04 1.88
N GLY A 24 6.24 -0.73 1.55
CA GLY A 24 5.27 -1.74 1.13
C GLY A 24 4.34 -1.24 0.05
N ILE A 25 3.86 -2.17 -0.78
CA ILE A 25 2.98 -1.85 -1.90
C ILE A 25 1.60 -2.48 -1.66
N ILE A 26 0.55 -1.69 -1.81
CA ILE A 26 -0.83 -2.14 -1.71
C ILE A 26 -1.46 -2.04 -3.10
N TYR A 27 -1.84 -3.18 -3.67
CA TYR A 27 -2.52 -3.25 -4.95
C TYR A 27 -4.03 -3.28 -4.80
N CYS A 28 -4.72 -2.47 -5.60
CA CYS A 28 -6.18 -2.45 -5.71
C CYS A 28 -6.59 -2.62 -7.18
N ARG A 29 -7.81 -3.06 -7.47
CA ARG A 29 -8.25 -3.21 -8.87
C ARG A 29 -8.56 -1.89 -9.59
N SER A 30 -8.84 -0.81 -8.85
CA SER A 30 -9.27 0.47 -9.42
C SER A 30 -8.65 1.67 -8.71
N LYS A 31 -8.46 2.77 -9.44
CA LYS A 31 -7.94 4.03 -8.88
C LYS A 31 -8.84 4.57 -7.76
N ALA A 32 -10.16 4.46 -7.92
CA ALA A 32 -11.11 4.87 -6.89
C ALA A 32 -10.91 4.11 -5.56
N LEU A 33 -10.59 2.81 -5.62
CA LEU A 33 -10.27 2.05 -4.42
C LEU A 33 -8.90 2.43 -3.85
N CYS A 34 -7.91 2.65 -4.71
CA CYS A 34 -6.60 3.14 -4.30
C CYS A 34 -6.70 4.46 -3.54
N ASP A 35 -7.40 5.46 -4.09
CA ASP A 35 -7.58 6.77 -3.48
C ASP A 35 -8.29 6.67 -2.12
N LYS A 36 -9.32 5.81 -2.03
CA LYS A 36 -10.02 5.54 -0.76
C LYS A 36 -9.08 4.96 0.29
N ILE A 37 -8.29 3.96 -0.07
CA ILE A 37 -7.37 3.29 0.86
C ILE A 37 -6.25 4.23 1.28
N ALA A 38 -5.68 4.98 0.33
CA ALA A 38 -4.66 5.97 0.62
C ALA A 38 -5.17 7.08 1.55
N GLY A 39 -6.42 7.53 1.36
CA GLY A 39 -7.07 8.49 2.26
C GLY A 39 -7.25 7.94 3.68
N VAL A 40 -7.59 6.65 3.83
CA VAL A 40 -7.72 6.00 5.14
C VAL A 40 -6.37 5.80 5.82
N LEU A 41 -5.34 5.43 5.06
CA LEU A 41 -4.00 5.14 5.58
C LEU A 41 -3.09 6.38 5.67
N GLY A 42 -3.50 7.51 5.09
CA GLY A 42 -2.68 8.72 5.00
C GLY A 42 -1.40 8.53 4.19
N CYS A 43 -1.44 7.69 3.15
CA CYS A 43 -0.26 7.32 2.37
C CYS A 43 -0.33 7.77 0.90
N LEU A 44 0.75 7.57 0.15
CA LEU A 44 0.85 8.00 -1.24
C LEU A 44 0.11 7.03 -2.19
N VAL A 45 -0.38 7.56 -3.31
CA VAL A 45 -0.91 6.79 -4.45
C VAL A 45 0.05 6.87 -5.62
N TYR A 46 0.16 5.80 -6.40
CA TYR A 46 0.94 5.76 -7.63
C TYR A 46 0.16 5.10 -8.77
N TYR A 47 0.05 5.81 -9.90
CA TYR A 47 -0.50 5.27 -11.15
C TYR A 47 0.49 5.48 -12.29
N ALA A 48 0.54 4.53 -13.23
CA ALA A 48 1.44 4.59 -14.38
C ALA A 48 1.20 5.83 -15.27
N ASP A 49 -0.04 6.32 -15.29
CA ASP A 49 -0.55 7.40 -16.12
C ASP A 49 -0.71 8.74 -15.37
N MET A 50 -0.04 8.90 -14.22
CA MET A 50 0.10 10.20 -13.58
C MET A 50 0.93 11.13 -14.47
N GLU A 51 0.32 12.21 -14.96
CA GLU A 51 1.03 13.24 -15.72
C GLU A 51 1.88 14.12 -14.79
N GLY A 52 3.16 14.31 -15.13
CA GLY A 52 4.06 15.30 -14.53
C GLY A 52 4.56 15.05 -13.09
N SER A 53 3.93 14.16 -12.32
CA SER A 53 4.24 13.96 -10.88
C SER A 53 4.68 12.54 -10.51
N ARG A 54 4.65 11.61 -11.46
CA ARG A 54 4.89 10.18 -11.21
C ARG A 54 6.27 9.89 -10.57
N GLU A 55 7.30 10.53 -11.12
CA GLU A 55 8.68 10.37 -10.65
C GLU A 55 8.88 10.99 -9.28
N GLU A 56 8.33 12.18 -9.05
CA GLU A 56 8.38 12.86 -7.75
C GLU A 56 7.70 12.04 -6.65
N VAL A 57 6.53 11.47 -6.92
CA VAL A 57 5.81 10.61 -5.97
C VAL A 57 6.63 9.38 -5.63
N LEU A 58 7.22 8.74 -6.64
CA LEU A 58 8.05 7.56 -6.46
C LEU A 58 9.30 7.90 -5.63
N ASP A 59 10.01 8.96 -5.97
CA ASP A 59 11.22 9.40 -5.25
C ASP A 59 10.91 9.77 -3.81
N ARG A 60 9.82 10.51 -3.58
CA ARG A 60 9.37 10.85 -2.23
C ARG A 60 9.07 9.60 -1.40
N TRP A 61 8.36 8.62 -1.97
CA TRP A 61 8.09 7.36 -1.29
C TRP A 61 9.37 6.55 -1.05
N GLN A 62 10.31 6.56 -2.00
CA GLN A 62 11.60 5.89 -1.83
C GLN A 62 12.43 6.47 -0.67
N GLN A 63 12.30 7.78 -0.40
CA GLN A 63 12.98 8.46 0.71
C GLN A 63 12.24 8.28 2.06
N LEU A 64 10.92 8.42 2.06
CA LEU A 64 10.11 8.39 3.30
C LEU A 64 9.79 6.97 3.77
N GLY A 65 9.67 6.03 2.83
CA GLY A 65 9.21 4.68 3.13
C GLY A 65 7.71 4.59 3.41
N GLY A 66 7.29 3.52 4.08
CA GLY A 66 5.90 3.25 4.40
C GLY A 66 5.09 2.63 3.25
N PRO A 67 3.76 2.54 3.36
CA PRO A 67 2.91 1.97 2.31
C PRO A 67 2.70 2.95 1.14
N ILE A 68 2.59 2.41 -0.07
CA ILE A 68 2.10 3.12 -1.26
C ILE A 68 1.02 2.29 -1.94
N VAL A 69 -0.02 2.95 -2.48
CA VAL A 69 -1.16 2.27 -3.10
C VAL A 69 -1.12 2.40 -4.62
N SER A 70 -1.35 1.31 -5.36
CA SER A 70 -1.32 1.30 -6.84
C SER A 70 -2.31 0.30 -7.43
N THR A 71 -2.64 0.41 -8.73
CA THR A 71 -3.61 -0.51 -9.37
C THR A 71 -3.01 -1.81 -9.92
N SER A 72 -1.70 -1.82 -10.19
CA SER A 72 -0.89 -2.93 -10.75
C SER A 72 0.40 -2.39 -11.38
N ALA A 73 0.45 -1.08 -11.62
CA ALA A 73 1.52 -0.38 -12.31
C ALA A 73 2.88 -0.47 -11.61
N LEU A 74 2.89 -0.47 -10.28
CA LEU A 74 4.13 -0.37 -9.51
C LEU A 74 4.72 -1.77 -9.29
N GLY A 75 5.56 -2.27 -10.19
CA GLY A 75 6.21 -3.60 -10.05
C GLY A 75 6.75 -4.18 -11.35
N VAL A 76 6.27 -3.71 -12.50
CA VAL A 76 6.80 -4.08 -13.82
C VAL A 76 7.75 -2.97 -14.29
N GLY A 77 9.05 -3.26 -14.31
CA GLY A 77 10.08 -2.34 -14.85
C GLY A 77 10.63 -1.30 -13.88
N VAL A 78 10.25 -1.33 -12.60
CA VAL A 78 10.82 -0.47 -11.54
C VAL A 78 11.46 -1.37 -10.50
N ASP A 79 12.79 -1.34 -10.40
CA ASP A 79 13.52 -2.02 -9.32
C ASP A 79 13.44 -1.15 -8.07
N ILE A 80 12.66 -1.59 -7.07
CA ILE A 80 12.44 -0.86 -5.83
C ILE A 80 13.13 -1.65 -4.71
N PRO A 81 14.31 -1.22 -4.26
CA PRO A 81 15.02 -1.94 -3.22
C PRO A 81 14.25 -1.85 -1.89
N HIS A 82 14.37 -2.92 -1.12
CA HIS A 82 13.91 -2.99 0.27
C HIS A 82 12.38 -2.88 0.47
N VAL A 83 11.57 -3.22 -0.54
CA VAL A 83 10.15 -3.52 -0.32
C VAL A 83 10.04 -4.74 0.60
N ARG A 84 9.33 -4.58 1.73
CA ARG A 84 9.17 -5.61 2.76
C ARG A 84 7.89 -6.41 2.61
N PHE A 85 6.85 -5.81 2.01
CA PHE A 85 5.58 -6.50 1.78
C PHE A 85 4.85 -5.99 0.54
N THR A 86 4.05 -6.86 -0.04
CA THR A 86 3.04 -6.53 -1.04
C THR A 86 1.70 -7.09 -0.58
N LEU A 87 0.64 -6.30 -0.73
CA LEU A 87 -0.72 -6.67 -0.34
C LEU A 87 -1.66 -6.48 -1.53
N HIS A 88 -2.36 -7.53 -1.93
CA HIS A 88 -3.47 -7.42 -2.87
C HIS A 88 -4.78 -7.33 -2.09
N VAL A 89 -5.47 -6.19 -2.18
CA VAL A 89 -6.72 -5.93 -1.43
C VAL A 89 -7.87 -6.78 -1.96
N GLU A 90 -7.85 -7.05 -3.26
CA GLU A 90 -8.79 -7.94 -3.95
C GLU A 90 -8.02 -9.13 -4.53
N ARG A 91 -8.74 -10.15 -5.03
CA ARG A 91 -8.07 -11.25 -5.74
C ARG A 91 -7.29 -10.68 -6.94
N PRO A 92 -6.02 -11.07 -7.13
CA PRO A 92 -5.21 -10.67 -8.28
C PRO A 92 -5.86 -10.98 -9.62
#